data_AF-A0AAD9EVG8-F1
#
_entry.id   AF-A0AAD9EVG8-F1
#
_cell.length_a   1.000
_cell.length_b   1.000
_cell.length_c   1.000
_cell.angle_alpha   90.00
_cell.angle_beta   90.00
_cell.angle_gamma   90.00
#
_symmetry.space_group_name_H-M   'P 1'
#
loop_
_entity.id
_entity.type
_entity.pdbx_description
1 polymer ?
#
loop_
_entity_poly.entity_id
_entity_poly.type
_entity_poly.pdbx_seq_one_letter_code
_entity_poly.pdbx_strand_id
1 'polypeptide(L)' 'TGIIAYACLKELTPAMPVIFLRAVPEDKQESRSVYQCPFYKTHQRGPTYVWTFNLKTKESPSKWTLAGVALLLQI' A
#
# COMPACT_ATOMS: atom_id res chain seq x y z
N THR A 1 -1.29 -13.26 -8.46
CA THR A 1 -2.22 -12.12 -8.40
C THR A 1 -2.46 -11.80 -6.94
N GLY A 2 -2.07 -10.60 -6.48
CA GLY A 2 -1.98 -10.23 -5.05
C GLY A 2 -0.66 -9.56 -4.64
N ILE A 3 0.01 -8.89 -5.58
CA ILE A 3 1.30 -8.19 -5.39
C ILE A 3 1.15 -6.81 -6.04
N ILE A 4 1.78 -5.79 -5.46
CA ILE A 4 1.80 -4.44 -6.06
C ILE A 4 2.40 -4.51 -7.47
N ALA A 5 1.73 -3.87 -8.43
CA ALA A 5 2.14 -3.80 -9.82
C ALA A 5 2.25 -2.34 -10.28
N TYR A 6 2.84 -2.14 -11.46
CA TYR A 6 2.91 -0.83 -12.07
C TYR A 6 1.51 -0.30 -12.42
N ALA A 7 1.35 1.02 -12.35
CA ALA A 7 0.13 1.69 -12.77
C ALA A 7 -0.07 1.59 -14.29
N CYS A 8 -1.33 1.54 -14.71
CA CYS A 8 -1.70 1.66 -16.11
C CYS A 8 -1.73 3.13 -16.53
N LEU A 9 -1.41 3.44 -17.79
CA LEU A 9 -1.38 4.82 -18.27
C LEU A 9 -2.78 5.46 -18.15
N LYS A 10 -2.83 6.68 -17.61
CA LYS A 10 -4.07 7.46 -17.32
C LYS A 10 -4.96 6.89 -16.21
N GLU A 11 -4.51 5.88 -15.49
CA GLU A 11 -5.22 5.33 -14.34
C GLU A 11 -4.44 5.61 -13.05
N LEU A 12 -4.71 6.76 -12.42
CA LEU A 12 -3.98 7.21 -11.24
C LEU A 12 -4.38 6.45 -9.96
N THR A 13 -5.66 6.09 -9.85
CA THR A 13 -6.23 5.41 -8.68
C THR A 13 -7.09 4.23 -9.11
N PRO A 14 -6.45 3.10 -9.48
CA PRO A 14 -7.19 1.87 -9.76
C PRO A 14 -7.93 1.39 -8.52
N ALA A 15 -9.09 0.77 -8.71
CA ALA A 15 -9.81 0.12 -7.62
C ALA A 15 -8.97 -1.04 -7.07
N MET A 16 -8.66 -1.00 -5.77
CA MET A 16 -7.95 -2.10 -5.13
C MET A 16 -8.86 -3.32 -5.01
N PRO A 17 -8.33 -4.54 -5.25
CA PRO A 17 -9.08 -5.75 -4.95
C PRO A 17 -9.36 -5.85 -3.45
N VAL A 18 -10.33 -6.67 -3.06
CA VAL A 18 -10.66 -6.90 -1.65
C VAL A 18 -9.43 -7.49 -0.94
N ILE A 19 -8.98 -6.82 0.12
CA ILE A 19 -7.83 -7.23 0.93
C ILE A 19 -8.33 -7.82 2.24
N PHE A 20 -7.85 -9.01 2.59
CA PHE A 20 -8.11 -9.61 3.91
C PHE A 20 -7.09 -9.10 4.93
N LEU A 21 -7.57 -8.42 5.97
CA LEU A 21 -6.73 -7.92 7.06
C LEU A 21 -6.77 -8.89 8.23
N ARG A 22 -5.58 -9.23 8.76
CA ARG A 22 -5.42 -10.06 9.95
C ARG A 22 -4.57 -9.31 10.95
N ALA A 23 -5.03 -9.25 12.20
CA ALA A 23 -4.19 -8.83 13.31
C ALA A 23 -3.16 -9.94 13.61
N VAL A 24 -1.88 -9.61 13.50
CA VAL A 24 -0.77 -10.52 13.77
C VAL A 24 0.15 -9.82 14.77
N PRO A 25 0.60 -10.49 15.85
CA PRO A 25 1.60 -9.94 16.75
C PRO A 25 2.90 -9.63 16.00
N GLU A 26 3.61 -8.59 16.42
CA GLU A 26 4.82 -8.09 15.75
C GLU A 26 5.88 -9.18 15.51
N ASP A 27 6.08 -10.06 16.48
CA ASP A 27 7.05 -11.17 16.41
C ASP A 27 6.77 -12.17 15.27
N LYS A 28 5.53 -12.24 14.81
CA LYS A 28 5.08 -13.15 13.73
C LYS A 28 4.89 -12.42 12.40
N GLN A 29 5.21 -11.14 12.34
CA GLN A 29 5.04 -10.35 11.14
C GLN A 29 6.09 -10.71 10.09
N GLU A 30 5.64 -11.08 8.90
CA GLU A 30 6.53 -11.34 7.77
C GLU A 30 7.11 -10.01 7.27
N SER A 31 8.41 -9.80 7.47
CA SER A 31 9.11 -8.56 7.10
C SER A 31 9.83 -8.64 5.76
N ARG A 32 9.92 -9.84 5.17
CA ARG A 32 10.67 -10.04 3.92
C ARG A 32 9.85 -9.60 2.71
N SER A 33 10.44 -8.73 1.89
CA SER A 33 9.85 -8.28 0.61
C SER A 33 8.47 -7.62 0.78
N VAL A 34 8.32 -6.85 1.86
CA VAL A 34 7.11 -6.09 2.15
C VAL A 34 7.37 -4.61 1.97
N TYR A 35 6.41 -3.92 1.35
CA TYR A 35 6.35 -2.48 1.29
C TYR A 35 5.35 -1.97 2.33
N GLN A 36 5.82 -1.07 3.18
CA GLN A 36 5.01 -0.33 4.15
C GLN A 36 4.26 0.80 3.43
N CYS A 37 3.05 0.50 2.97
CA CYS A 37 2.22 1.42 2.21
C CYS A 37 1.35 2.29 3.13
N PRO A 38 1.48 3.62 3.09
CA PRO A 38 0.64 4.51 3.90
C PRO A 38 -0.80 4.52 3.39
N PHE A 39 -1.75 4.56 4.32
CA PHE A 39 -3.18 4.62 4.08
C PHE A 39 -3.74 5.97 4.50
N TYR A 40 -4.41 6.65 3.57
CA TYR A 40 -5.03 7.94 3.79
C TYR A 40 -6.54 7.90 3.53
N LYS A 41 -7.29 8.78 4.18
CA LYS A 41 -8.71 8.94 3.90
C LYS A 41 -8.98 9.54 2.52
N THR A 42 -8.16 10.51 2.11
CA THR A 42 -8.35 11.30 0.87
C THR A 42 -7.03 11.49 0.12
N HIS A 43 -7.12 11.97 -1.12
CA HIS A 43 -5.98 12.28 -1.99
C HIS A 43 -5.02 13.35 -1.46
N GLN A 44 -5.46 14.22 -0.54
CA GLN A 44 -4.63 15.33 -0.08
C GLN A 44 -3.48 14.91 0.85
N ARG A 45 -3.40 13.63 1.27
CA ARG A 45 -2.26 12.95 1.95
C ARG A 45 -1.62 13.65 3.17
N GLY A 46 -2.14 14.78 3.62
CA GLY A 46 -1.64 15.53 4.78
C GLY A 46 -2.31 15.07 6.07
N PRO A 47 -3.36 15.76 6.54
CA PRO A 47 -3.98 15.48 7.84
C PRO A 47 -4.82 14.18 7.86
N THR A 48 -4.88 13.46 6.75
CA THR A 48 -5.75 12.30 6.59
C THR A 48 -5.05 10.96 6.72
N TYR A 49 -3.86 10.91 7.33
CA TYR A 49 -3.15 9.66 7.60
C TYR A 49 -3.94 8.80 8.59
N VAL A 50 -4.10 7.52 8.26
CA VAL A 50 -4.85 6.57 9.08
C VAL A 50 -3.93 5.47 9.62
N TRP A 51 -3.20 4.79 8.74
CA TRP A 51 -2.37 3.64 9.12
C TRP A 51 -1.34 3.31 8.04
N THR A 52 -0.37 2.42 8.33
CA THR A 52 0.57 1.89 7.34
C THR A 52 0.39 0.38 7.20
N PHE A 53 0.09 -0.09 5.99
CA PHE A 53 -0.13 -1.51 5.70
C PHE A 53 1.08 -2.19 5.07
N ASN A 54 1.27 -3.46 5.42
CA ASN A 54 2.35 -4.30 4.93
C ASN A 54 1.91 -5.04 3.66
N LEU A 55 2.21 -4.49 2.49
CA LEU A 55 1.87 -5.07 1.20
C LEU A 55 3.03 -5.89 0.64
N LYS A 56 2.76 -7.09 0.13
CA LYS A 56 3.77 -7.94 -0.51
C LYS A 56 4.22 -7.33 -1.84
N THR A 57 5.53 -7.28 -2.07
CA THR A 57 6.14 -6.76 -3.30
C THR A 57 7.18 -7.74 -3.85
N LYS A 58 7.27 -7.82 -5.19
CA LYS A 58 8.36 -8.52 -5.88
C LYS A 58 9.62 -7.63 -6.03
N GLU A 59 9.39 -6.33 -6.09
CA GLU A 59 10.39 -5.29 -6.31
C GLU A 59 10.91 -4.72 -4.99
N SER A 60 12.02 -4.00 -5.02
CA SER A 60 12.56 -3.35 -3.83
C SER A 60 11.54 -2.36 -3.23
N PRO A 61 11.32 -2.35 -1.89
CA PRO A 61 10.40 -1.43 -1.24
C PRO A 61 10.69 0.05 -1.57
N SER A 62 11.97 0.42 -1.71
CA SER A 62 12.42 1.79 -2.01
C SER A 62 11.84 2.34 -3.32
N LYS A 63 11.57 1.48 -4.31
CA LYS A 63 10.94 1.88 -5.56
C LYS A 63 9.53 2.44 -5.33
N TRP A 64 8.75 1.80 -4.46
CA TRP A 64 7.39 2.21 -4.15
C TRP A 64 7.34 3.45 -3.27
N THR A 65 8.32 3.59 -2.37
CA THR A 65 8.54 4.81 -1.59
C THR A 65 8.81 6.01 -2.52
N LEU A 66 9.71 5.85 -3.48
CA LEU A 66 10.05 6.91 -4.44
C LEU A 66 8.89 7.25 -5.39
N ALA A 67 8.12 6.23 -5.80
CA ALA A 67 6.92 6.43 -6.61
C ALA A 67 5.75 7.07 -5.82
N GLY A 68 5.87 7.21 -4.49
CA GLY A 68 4.83 7.79 -3.65
C GLY A 68 3.53 6.99 -3.68
N VAL A 69 3.61 5.66 -3.69
CA VAL A 69 2.42 4.79 -3.67
C VAL A 69 1.75 4.84 -2.30
N ALA A 70 0.44 5.05 -2.29
CA ALA A 70 -0.40 5.09 -1.10
C ALA A 70 -1.76 4.44 -1.36
N LEU A 71 -2.38 3.94 -0.30
CA LEU A 71 -3.77 3.47 -0.31
C LEU A 71 -4.70 4.61 0.09
N LEU A 72 -5.88 4.67 -0.55
CA LEU A 72 -6.90 5.69 -0.30
C LEU A 72 -8.23 5.02 0.08
N LEU A 73 -8.89 5.52 1.13
CA LEU A 73 -10.22 5.06 1.53
C LEU A 73 -11.31 5.59 0.59
N GLN A 74 -11.14 6.83 0.12
CA GLN A 74 -12.06 7.51 -0.77
C GLN A 74 -11.28 8.31 -1.82
N ILE A 75 -11.80 8.28 -3.05
CA ILE A 75 -11.40 9.16 -4.16
C ILE A 75 -12.18 10.47 -4.09
#